data_AF-A0A806KS38-F1
#
_entry.id   AF-A0A806KS38-F1
#
_cell.length_a   1.000
_cell.length_b   1.000
_cell.length_c   1.000
_cell.angle_alpha   90.00
_cell.angle_beta   90.00
_cell.angle_gamma   90.00
#
_symmetry.space_group_name_H-M   'P 1'
#
loop_
_entity.id
_entity.type
_entity.pdbx_description
1 polymer ?
#
loop_
_entity_poly.entity_id
_entity_poly.type
_entity_poly.pdbx_seq_one_letter_code
_entity_poly.pdbx_strand_id
1 'polypeptide(L)'
;MNTGVKAAVTAVTVAVLAFGACQTGGPAAEGTANGTAAEDRAVVSADFARDVQGRDWILARIVTGTQTVTLDRERLAREEFGEIFTLRFDDNLVAGTGAPNTYRAPYTPGDDRSLAIGLLATTMMFAFREPEEINEQRFFLYLNNVGRWDMTDGTLELHTTGEDGTEVVLVFVPVSPEPADPLPAYSTCPTRSIWAFRSGFEILS
;
A
#
# COMPACT_ATOMS: atom_id res chain seq x y z
N MET A 1 35.04 30.86 -22.41
CA MET A 1 34.67 30.93 -23.84
C MET A 1 34.23 29.55 -24.27
N ASN A 2 32.92 29.31 -24.34
CA ASN A 2 32.37 28.19 -25.11
C ASN A 2 30.98 28.60 -25.60
N THR A 3 30.80 28.39 -26.90
CA THR A 3 29.82 28.99 -27.80
C THR A 3 28.65 28.06 -28.09
N GLY A 4 27.43 28.61 -28.16
CA GLY A 4 26.27 28.07 -28.90
C GLY A 4 25.64 26.82 -28.29
N VAL A 5 24.33 26.60 -28.31
CA VAL A 5 23.34 26.92 -29.34
C VAL A 5 21.98 27.14 -28.67
N LYS A 6 21.31 28.23 -29.01
CA LYS A 6 19.92 28.51 -28.65
C LYS A 6 19.02 27.66 -29.53
N ALA A 7 18.24 26.75 -28.95
CA ALA A 7 17.13 26.10 -29.63
C ALA A 7 15.87 26.95 -29.43
N ALA A 8 15.44 27.62 -30.50
CA ALA A 8 14.14 28.26 -30.59
C ALA A 8 13.11 27.18 -30.95
N VAL A 9 12.15 26.93 -30.07
CA VAL A 9 10.98 26.08 -30.39
C VAL A 9 9.86 27.01 -30.86
N THR A 10 9.63 26.97 -32.16
CA THR A 10 8.56 27.70 -32.85
C THR A 10 7.20 27.12 -32.50
N ALA A 11 6.33 27.95 -31.94
CA ALA A 11 4.92 27.65 -31.74
C ALA A 11 4.21 27.50 -33.09
N VAL A 12 3.61 26.35 -33.34
CA VAL A 12 2.71 26.12 -34.47
C VAL A 12 1.28 26.37 -33.98
N THR A 13 0.78 27.58 -34.23
CA THR A 13 -0.62 27.94 -34.06
C THR A 13 -1.40 27.40 -35.24
N VAL A 14 -2.26 26.39 -35.03
CA VAL A 14 -3.24 25.96 -36.02
C VAL A 14 -4.55 26.69 -35.75
N ALA A 15 -4.91 27.60 -36.65
CA ALA A 15 -6.19 28.30 -36.66
C ALA A 15 -6.90 28.05 -38.00
N VAL A 16 -7.87 27.14 -38.02
CA VAL A 16 -8.75 26.82 -39.16
C VAL A 16 -9.97 26.06 -38.58
N LEU A 17 -11.26 26.27 -38.87
CA LEU A 17 -12.07 27.27 -39.55
C LEU A 17 -13.49 27.04 -39.00
N ALA A 18 -14.21 28.10 -38.63
CA ALA A 18 -15.63 28.01 -38.30
C ALA A 18 -16.45 27.87 -39.59
N PHE A 19 -17.17 26.77 -39.76
CA PHE A 19 -18.25 26.65 -40.73
C PHE A 19 -19.59 26.82 -40.02
N GLY A 20 -20.29 27.88 -40.40
CA GLY A 20 -21.66 28.16 -39.98
C GLY A 20 -22.70 27.54 -40.92
N ALA A 21 -23.76 27.05 -40.27
CA ALA A 21 -25.16 26.93 -40.70
C ALA A 21 -25.58 25.79 -41.67
N CYS A 22 -26.36 24.85 -41.14
CA CYS A 22 -27.77 24.70 -41.50
C CYS A 22 -28.53 23.96 -40.40
N GLN A 23 -29.53 24.61 -39.78
CA GLN A 23 -30.47 23.97 -38.86
C GLN A 23 -31.58 23.31 -39.67
N THR A 24 -31.77 22.00 -39.47
CA THR A 24 -33.02 21.30 -39.78
C THR A 24 -33.46 20.59 -38.52
N GLY A 25 -34.55 21.08 -37.93
CA GLY A 25 -35.18 20.48 -36.76
C GLY A 25 -35.66 19.07 -37.04
N GLY A 26 -35.32 18.16 -36.13
CA GLY A 26 -35.81 16.79 -36.02
C GLY A 26 -35.94 16.44 -34.53
N PRO A 27 -36.89 15.57 -34.14
CA PRO A 27 -37.32 15.41 -32.76
C PRO A 27 -36.20 14.83 -31.89
N ALA A 28 -36.18 15.28 -30.64
CA ALA A 28 -35.27 14.86 -29.59
C ALA A 28 -35.22 13.33 -29.49
N ALA A 29 -34.09 12.75 -29.90
CA ALA A 29 -33.63 11.47 -29.40
C ALA A 29 -32.75 11.78 -28.20
N GLU A 30 -33.27 11.53 -26.99
CA GLU A 30 -32.50 11.39 -25.77
C GLU A 30 -31.51 10.23 -25.95
N GLY A 31 -30.31 10.55 -26.41
CA GLY A 31 -29.17 9.66 -26.34
C GLY A 31 -28.71 9.57 -24.89
N THR A 32 -29.17 8.54 -24.20
CA THR A 32 -28.64 8.10 -22.90
C THR A 32 -27.15 7.80 -23.03
N ALA A 33 -26.30 8.79 -22.78
CA ALA A 33 -24.90 8.57 -22.42
C ALA A 33 -24.84 8.53 -20.88
N ASN A 34 -25.35 7.45 -20.29
CA ASN A 34 -25.34 7.26 -18.84
C ASN A 34 -24.95 5.80 -18.57
N GLY A 35 -23.70 5.59 -18.12
CA GLY A 35 -23.24 4.26 -17.71
C GLY A 35 -21.85 3.88 -18.20
N THR A 36 -20.82 4.71 -17.96
CA THR A 36 -19.44 4.21 -18.16
C THR A 36 -18.50 4.75 -17.08
N ALA A 37 -18.52 6.05 -16.79
CA ALA A 37 -17.63 6.61 -15.76
C ALA A 37 -18.00 6.21 -14.31
N ALA A 38 -19.29 6.13 -13.97
CA ALA A 38 -19.71 5.79 -12.60
C ALA A 38 -19.55 4.29 -12.28
N GLU A 39 -19.71 3.44 -13.30
CA GLU A 39 -19.61 1.99 -13.18
C GLU A 39 -18.13 1.56 -13.11
N ASP A 40 -17.28 2.18 -13.93
CA ASP A 40 -15.83 1.98 -13.92
C ASP A 40 -15.19 2.43 -12.58
N ARG A 41 -15.65 3.57 -12.04
CA ARG A 41 -15.24 4.06 -10.71
C ARG A 41 -15.57 3.10 -9.57
N ALA A 42 -16.74 2.46 -9.64
CA ALA A 42 -17.15 1.50 -8.62
C ALA A 42 -16.29 0.22 -8.67
N VAL A 43 -15.85 -0.19 -9.86
CA VAL A 43 -14.99 -1.38 -10.06
C VAL A 43 -13.57 -1.13 -9.54
N VAL A 44 -12.95 0.01 -9.84
CA VAL A 44 -11.57 0.32 -9.35
C VAL A 44 -11.53 0.47 -7.83
N SER A 45 -12.56 1.07 -7.23
CA SER A 45 -12.71 1.12 -5.77
C SER A 45 -12.83 -0.29 -5.17
N ALA A 46 -13.49 -1.22 -5.86
CA ALA A 46 -13.63 -2.60 -5.41
C ALA A 46 -12.30 -3.38 -5.50
N ASP A 47 -11.47 -3.14 -6.51
CA ASP A 47 -10.14 -3.77 -6.62
C ASP A 47 -9.22 -3.31 -5.50
N PHE A 48 -9.17 -2.01 -5.23
CA PHE A 48 -8.41 -1.49 -4.10
C PHE A 48 -8.89 -2.09 -2.77
N ALA A 49 -10.22 -2.17 -2.56
CA ALA A 49 -10.79 -2.77 -1.37
C ALA A 49 -10.42 -4.25 -1.21
N ARG A 50 -10.49 -5.02 -2.30
CA ARG A 50 -10.19 -6.46 -2.31
C ARG A 50 -8.70 -6.75 -2.08
N ASP A 51 -7.83 -5.98 -2.74
CA ASP A 51 -6.41 -6.30 -2.83
C ASP A 51 -5.56 -5.56 -1.79
N VAL A 52 -6.01 -4.40 -1.31
CA VAL A 52 -5.21 -3.50 -0.46
C VAL A 52 -5.83 -3.28 0.94
N GLN A 53 -7.14 -3.02 1.03
CA GLN A 53 -7.79 -2.69 2.31
C GLN A 53 -7.81 -3.88 3.28
N GLY A 54 -7.79 -3.56 4.58
CA GLY A 54 -7.84 -4.54 5.67
C GLY A 54 -6.57 -5.38 5.86
N ARG A 55 -5.51 -5.10 5.08
CA ARG A 55 -4.21 -5.76 5.17
C ARG A 55 -3.17 -4.81 5.78
N ASP A 56 -2.22 -5.40 6.49
CA ASP A 56 -1.07 -4.69 7.00
C ASP A 56 0.09 -4.82 6.01
N TRP A 57 0.70 -3.70 5.69
CA TRP A 57 1.76 -3.58 4.70
C TRP A 57 3.02 -3.00 5.34
N ILE A 58 4.18 -3.45 4.89
CA ILE A 58 5.47 -3.00 5.40
C ILE A 58 6.43 -2.68 4.25
N LEU A 59 7.09 -1.52 4.29
CA LEU A 59 7.91 -0.99 3.20
C LEU A 59 9.15 -1.87 2.95
N ALA A 60 9.22 -2.62 1.86
CA ALA A 60 10.40 -3.44 1.57
C ALA A 60 11.47 -2.63 0.84
N ARG A 61 11.07 -1.79 -0.12
CA ARG A 61 11.98 -1.13 -1.04
C ARG A 61 11.49 0.26 -1.45
N ILE A 62 12.44 1.10 -1.84
CA ILE A 62 12.22 2.40 -2.45
C ILE A 62 13.00 2.43 -3.76
N VAL A 63 12.32 2.72 -4.86
CA VAL A 63 12.94 2.83 -6.18
C VAL A 63 12.89 4.29 -6.63
N THR A 64 14.04 4.86 -6.95
CA THR A 64 14.17 6.27 -7.40
C THR A 64 15.03 6.29 -8.66
N GLY A 65 14.40 6.43 -9.83
CA GLY A 65 15.09 6.32 -11.11
C GLY A 65 15.82 4.97 -11.25
N THR A 66 17.15 4.98 -11.32
CA THR A 66 17.98 3.77 -11.40
C THR A 66 18.44 3.24 -10.04
N GLN A 67 18.16 3.96 -8.96
CA GLN A 67 18.56 3.57 -7.61
C GLN A 67 17.45 2.75 -6.94
N THR A 68 17.84 1.72 -6.21
CA THR A 68 16.93 0.95 -5.35
C THR A 68 17.53 0.86 -3.97
N VAL A 69 16.79 1.35 -2.98
CA VAL A 69 17.10 1.19 -1.56
C VAL A 69 16.25 0.04 -1.05
N THR A 70 16.88 -0.99 -0.50
CA THR A 70 16.19 -2.14 0.10
C THR A 70 16.32 -2.05 1.61
N LEU A 71 15.19 -2.14 2.32
CA LEU A 71 15.18 -2.15 3.78
C LEU A 71 15.41 -3.60 4.22
N ASP A 72 16.57 -3.85 4.85
CA ASP A 72 16.85 -5.14 5.48
C ASP A 72 15.97 -5.30 6.72
N ARG A 73 14.83 -5.97 6.54
CA ARG A 73 13.83 -6.15 7.60
C ARG A 73 14.34 -6.98 8.76
N GLU A 74 15.28 -7.90 8.55
CA GLU A 74 15.88 -8.66 9.64
C GLU A 74 16.84 -7.79 10.45
N ARG A 75 17.64 -6.95 9.79
CA ARG A 75 18.52 -6.00 10.46
C ARG A 75 17.72 -4.99 11.27
N LEU A 76 16.69 -4.40 10.67
CA LEU A 76 15.81 -3.46 11.37
C LEU A 76 15.12 -4.12 12.56
N ALA A 77 14.64 -5.36 12.44
CA ALA A 77 14.06 -6.09 13.57
C ALA A 77 15.04 -6.28 14.74
N ARG A 78 16.31 -6.62 14.46
CA ARG A 78 17.37 -6.76 15.48
C ARG A 78 17.74 -5.44 16.15
N GLU A 79 17.51 -4.33 15.47
CA GLU A 79 17.77 -2.97 15.96
C GLU A 79 16.52 -2.31 16.58
N GLU A 80 15.48 -3.09 16.87
CA GLU A 80 14.20 -2.62 17.46
C GLU A 80 13.40 -1.69 16.52
N PHE A 81 13.69 -1.74 15.22
CA PHE A 81 13.03 -1.02 14.14
C PHE A 81 12.19 -1.95 13.25
N GLY A 82 11.79 -3.12 13.74
CA GLY A 82 11.06 -4.12 12.93
C GLY A 82 9.73 -3.61 12.38
N GLU A 83 9.02 -2.78 13.15
CA GLU A 83 7.63 -2.36 12.89
C GLU A 83 7.50 -0.91 12.38
N ILE A 84 8.55 -0.38 11.75
CA ILE A 84 8.56 0.97 11.19
C ILE A 84 8.30 0.95 9.68
N PHE A 85 7.85 2.09 9.15
CA PHE A 85 7.38 2.27 7.77
C PHE A 85 6.30 1.23 7.41
N THR A 86 5.27 1.18 8.25
CA THR A 86 4.08 0.34 8.07
C THR A 86 2.92 1.14 7.50
N LEU A 87 1.96 0.45 6.89
CA LEU A 87 0.85 1.05 6.18
C LEU A 87 -0.37 0.12 6.26
N ARG A 88 -1.53 0.65 6.64
CA ARG A 88 -2.81 -0.06 6.66
C ARG A 88 -3.90 0.88 6.14
N PHE A 89 -4.70 0.38 5.20
CA PHE A 89 -5.90 1.08 4.72
C PHE A 89 -7.15 0.44 5.33
N ASP A 90 -7.93 1.23 6.06
CA ASP A 90 -9.13 0.77 6.74
C ASP A 90 -10.11 1.94 6.94
N ASP A 91 -11.42 1.70 6.83
CA ASP A 91 -12.47 2.70 7.07
C ASP A 91 -12.22 4.10 6.45
N ASN A 92 -11.73 4.16 5.19
CA ASN A 92 -11.33 5.38 4.47
C ASN A 92 -10.16 6.18 5.10
N LEU A 93 -9.44 5.56 6.03
CA LEU A 93 -8.22 6.07 6.63
C LEU A 93 -7.03 5.20 6.25
N VAL A 94 -5.90 5.84 6.00
CA VAL A 94 -4.60 5.21 5.95
C VAL A 94 -3.88 5.52 7.25
N ALA A 95 -3.31 4.51 7.89
CA ALA A 95 -2.57 4.65 9.13
C ALA A 95 -1.32 3.77 9.13
N GLY A 96 -0.38 4.08 10.01
CA GLY A 96 0.84 3.30 10.15
C GLY A 96 1.87 3.97 11.04
N THR A 97 3.09 3.45 10.99
CA THR A 97 4.26 3.94 11.71
C THR A 97 5.29 4.45 10.72
N GLY A 98 5.77 5.69 10.90
CA GLY A 98 6.91 6.29 10.22
C GLY A 98 8.20 5.76 10.81
N ALA A 99 8.85 6.54 11.68
CA ALA A 99 9.93 6.09 12.59
C ALA A 99 10.36 7.30 13.46
N PRO A 100 9.86 7.50 14.69
CA PRO A 100 9.02 6.62 15.52
C PRO A 100 7.53 7.01 15.48
N ASN A 101 7.14 8.06 14.76
CA ASN A 101 5.80 8.61 14.87
C ASN A 101 4.77 7.74 14.17
N THR A 102 3.60 7.64 14.79
CA THR A 102 2.44 7.09 14.11
C THR A 102 1.74 8.18 13.32
N TYR A 103 1.08 7.79 12.24
CA TYR A 103 0.37 8.71 11.37
C TYR A 103 -1.01 8.17 11.00
N ARG A 104 -1.88 9.10 10.62
CA ARG A 104 -3.16 8.81 9.98
C ARG A 104 -3.51 9.89 8.96
N ALA A 105 -4.14 9.51 7.87
CA ALA A 105 -4.69 10.43 6.88
C ALA A 105 -5.97 9.85 6.27
N PRO A 106 -6.91 10.67 5.81
CA PRO A 106 -7.94 10.20 4.90
C PRO A 106 -7.29 9.79 3.57
N TYR A 107 -7.85 8.81 2.88
CA TYR A 107 -7.45 8.50 1.50
C TYR A 107 -8.66 8.41 0.59
N THR A 108 -8.45 8.64 -0.70
CA THR A 108 -9.48 8.54 -1.73
C THR A 108 -8.94 7.73 -2.90
N PRO A 109 -9.38 6.48 -3.08
CA PRO A 109 -9.13 5.76 -4.32
C PRO A 109 -9.94 6.42 -5.45
N GLY A 110 -9.32 6.59 -6.61
CA GLY A 110 -9.96 7.11 -7.80
C GLY A 110 -9.93 6.11 -8.95
N ASP A 111 -10.18 6.61 -10.15
CA ASP A 111 -10.21 5.83 -11.39
C ASP A 111 -8.78 5.49 -11.86
N ASP A 112 -8.60 4.49 -12.72
CA ASP A 112 -7.31 4.12 -13.32
C ASP A 112 -6.16 3.89 -12.30
N ARG A 113 -6.48 3.25 -11.17
CA ARG A 113 -5.55 3.03 -10.04
C ARG A 113 -4.99 4.32 -9.44
N SER A 114 -5.67 5.45 -9.60
CA SER A 114 -5.31 6.67 -8.87
C SER A 114 -5.59 6.52 -7.37
N LEU A 115 -4.74 7.11 -6.55
CA LEU A 115 -4.90 7.15 -5.10
C LEU A 115 -4.41 8.50 -4.60
N ALA A 116 -5.26 9.20 -3.86
CA ALA A 116 -4.89 10.42 -3.17
C ALA A 116 -4.87 10.17 -1.67
N ILE A 117 -3.75 10.50 -1.01
CA ILE A 117 -3.64 10.52 0.45
C ILE A 117 -3.76 11.98 0.89
N GLY A 118 -4.67 12.24 1.82
CA GLY A 118 -4.87 13.57 2.39
C GLY A 118 -3.78 13.95 3.39
N LEU A 119 -3.99 15.08 4.06
CA LEU A 119 -3.02 15.59 5.03
C LEU A 119 -2.77 14.59 6.17
N LEU A 120 -1.51 14.22 6.35
CA LEU A 120 -1.05 13.38 7.46
C LEU A 120 -1.19 14.10 8.79
N ALA A 121 -1.90 13.48 9.73
CA ALA A 121 -1.85 13.80 11.15
C ALA A 121 -0.88 12.84 11.83
N THR A 122 0.18 13.38 12.44
CA THR A 122 1.28 12.59 13.04
C THR A 122 1.39 12.84 14.53
N THR A 123 2.01 11.90 15.25
CA THR A 123 2.51 12.18 16.60
C THR A 123 3.79 13.02 16.57
N MET A 124 4.22 13.54 17.72
CA MET A 124 5.47 14.31 17.90
C MET A 124 6.35 13.66 18.96
N MET A 125 6.70 12.40 18.75
CA MET A 125 7.66 11.66 19.57
C MET A 125 9.08 11.94 19.08
N PHE A 126 9.99 12.02 20.05
CA PHE A 126 11.40 12.18 19.78
C PHE A 126 12.08 10.81 19.65
N ALA A 127 12.83 10.59 18.57
CA ALA A 127 13.70 9.43 18.42
C ALA A 127 15.16 9.81 18.65
N PHE A 128 15.87 9.02 19.45
CA PHE A 128 17.32 9.12 19.60
C PHE A 128 18.08 8.50 18.41
N ARG A 129 17.41 7.64 17.64
CA ARG A 129 17.96 6.89 16.50
C ARG A 129 16.89 6.69 15.45
N GLU A 130 17.29 6.78 14.19
CA GLU A 130 16.48 6.48 13.01
C GLU A 130 17.32 5.59 12.08
N PRO A 131 16.68 4.75 11.24
CA PRO A 131 17.40 3.99 10.23
C PRO A 131 18.08 4.93 9.22
N GLU A 132 19.29 4.57 8.79
CA GLU A 132 20.11 5.42 7.92
C GLU A 132 19.57 5.51 6.48
N GLU A 133 18.82 4.49 6.04
CA GLU A 133 18.32 4.39 4.66
C GLU A 133 17.26 5.45 4.32
N ILE A 134 16.34 5.69 5.26
CA ILE A 134 15.24 6.63 5.09
C ILE A 134 14.83 7.19 6.45
N ASN A 135 14.69 8.51 6.51
CA ASN A 135 14.12 9.18 7.68
C ASN A 135 12.60 9.34 7.56
N GLU A 136 11.96 9.61 8.68
CA GLU A 136 10.52 9.76 8.78
C GLU A 136 9.95 10.87 7.87
N GLN A 137 10.61 12.03 7.84
CA GLN A 137 10.15 13.18 7.07
C GLN A 137 10.05 12.86 5.57
N ARG A 138 11.06 12.17 5.04
CA ARG A 138 11.09 11.74 3.65
C ARG A 138 9.99 10.71 3.36
N PHE A 139 9.77 9.77 4.28
CA PHE A 139 8.66 8.82 4.16
C PHE A 139 7.30 9.52 4.12
N PHE A 140 7.05 10.49 5.00
CA PHE A 140 5.80 11.26 4.99
C PHE A 140 5.63 12.15 3.76
N LEU A 141 6.71 12.73 3.23
CA LEU A 141 6.69 13.45 1.96
C LEU A 141 6.24 12.53 0.83
N TYR A 142 6.80 11.33 0.74
CA TYR A 142 6.41 10.34 -0.26
C TYR A 142 4.95 9.92 -0.13
N LEU A 143 4.44 9.71 1.09
CA LEU A 143 3.03 9.37 1.30
C LEU A 143 2.08 10.50 0.87
N ASN A 144 2.39 11.75 1.21
CA ASN A 144 1.56 12.89 0.81
C ASN A 144 1.50 13.09 -0.71
N ASN A 145 2.54 12.67 -1.42
CA ASN A 145 2.67 12.86 -2.87
C ASN A 145 2.23 11.62 -3.69
N VAL A 146 1.65 10.60 -3.04
CA VAL A 146 1.10 9.44 -3.75
C VAL A 146 0.01 9.90 -4.71
N GLY A 147 0.13 9.49 -5.97
CA GLY A 147 -0.88 9.75 -7.00
C GLY A 147 -1.48 8.47 -7.60
N ARG A 148 -0.78 7.34 -7.48
CA ARG A 148 -1.18 6.07 -8.09
C ARG A 148 -0.72 4.89 -7.25
N TRP A 149 -1.48 3.80 -7.32
CA TRP A 149 -1.13 2.51 -6.75
C TRP A 149 -1.06 1.43 -7.83
N ASP A 150 -0.38 0.33 -7.52
CA ASP A 150 -0.37 -0.88 -8.34
C ASP A 150 -0.17 -2.12 -7.45
N MET A 151 -0.48 -3.29 -8.01
CA MET A 151 -0.26 -4.59 -7.39
C MET A 151 0.58 -5.44 -8.34
N THR A 152 1.84 -5.67 -7.95
CA THR A 152 2.82 -6.43 -8.73
C THR A 152 3.29 -7.61 -7.89
N ASP A 153 3.06 -8.84 -8.35
CA ASP A 153 3.52 -10.07 -7.69
C ASP A 153 3.15 -10.16 -6.18
N GLY A 154 1.98 -9.65 -5.81
CA GLY A 154 1.50 -9.64 -4.41
C GLY A 154 2.09 -8.54 -3.54
N THR A 155 2.88 -7.63 -4.13
CA THR A 155 3.38 -6.42 -3.47
C THR A 155 2.54 -5.20 -3.86
N LEU A 156 2.38 -4.28 -2.93
CA LEU A 156 1.72 -3.00 -3.16
C LEU A 156 2.78 -1.97 -3.57
N GLU A 157 2.59 -1.37 -4.73
CA GLU A 157 3.46 -0.31 -5.23
C GLU A 157 2.71 1.02 -5.17
N LEU A 158 3.29 2.02 -4.47
CA LEU A 158 2.77 3.38 -4.46
C LEU A 158 3.70 4.27 -5.28
N HIS A 159 3.16 4.82 -6.36
CA HIS A 159 3.85 5.78 -7.22
C HIS A 159 3.65 7.18 -6.65
N THR A 160 4.78 7.83 -6.38
CA THR A 160 4.85 9.14 -5.76
C THR A 160 5.91 10.01 -6.43
N THR A 161 5.92 11.28 -6.06
CA THR A 161 6.88 12.26 -6.57
C THR A 161 7.77 12.73 -5.43
N GLY A 162 9.09 12.67 -5.64
CA GLY A 162 10.08 13.21 -4.72
C GLY A 162 10.08 14.74 -4.67
N GLU A 163 10.88 15.30 -3.77
CA GLU A 163 11.00 16.76 -3.58
C GLU A 163 11.51 17.48 -4.85
N ASP A 164 12.33 16.80 -5.63
CA ASP A 164 12.93 17.28 -6.89
C ASP A 164 12.06 17.02 -8.12
N GLY A 165 10.87 16.43 -7.95
CA GLY A 165 10.00 16.03 -9.06
C GLY A 165 10.33 14.65 -9.65
N THR A 166 11.30 13.92 -9.10
CA THR A 166 11.66 12.58 -9.57
C THR A 166 10.56 11.57 -9.20
N GLU A 167 10.23 10.66 -10.12
CA GLU A 167 9.32 9.55 -9.81
C GLU A 167 9.98 8.59 -8.82
N VAL A 168 9.24 8.31 -7.74
CA VAL A 168 9.63 7.37 -6.69
C VAL A 168 8.55 6.31 -6.57
N VAL A 169 8.96 5.05 -6.42
CA VAL A 169 8.04 3.95 -6.14
C VAL A 169 8.35 3.37 -4.78
N LEU A 170 7.36 3.41 -3.89
CA LEU A 170 7.41 2.73 -2.60
C LEU A 170 6.83 1.32 -2.77
N VAL A 171 7.63 0.30 -2.50
CA VAL A 171 7.20 -1.09 -2.64
C VAL A 171 6.99 -1.69 -1.25
N PHE A 172 5.76 -2.08 -0.96
CA PHE A 172 5.34 -2.69 0.28
C PHE A 172 5.06 -4.18 0.08
N VAL A 173 5.44 -4.98 1.06
CA VAL A 173 5.07 -6.40 1.15
C VAL A 173 3.99 -6.57 2.20
N PRO A 174 3.06 -7.53 2.02
CA PRO A 174 2.09 -7.82 3.06
C PRO A 174 2.82 -8.34 4.29
N VAL A 175 2.48 -7.82 5.46
CA VAL A 175 2.84 -8.45 6.72
C VAL A 175 2.03 -9.74 6.75
N SER A 176 2.67 -10.86 6.47
CA SER A 176 2.01 -12.15 6.65
C SER A 176 1.55 -12.19 8.10
N PRO A 177 0.26 -12.46 8.39
CA PRO A 177 -0.10 -12.81 9.75
C PRO A 177 0.79 -14.00 10.08
N GLU A 178 1.59 -13.86 11.14
CA GLU A 178 2.24 -15.02 11.75
C GLU A 178 1.14 -16.09 11.86
N PRO A 179 1.33 -17.30 11.32
CA PRO A 179 0.28 -18.31 11.39
C PRO A 179 -0.09 -18.42 12.85
N ALA A 180 -1.34 -18.05 13.19
CA ALA A 180 -1.84 -18.05 14.55
C ALA A 180 -1.37 -19.35 15.17
N ASP A 181 -0.41 -19.24 16.10
CA ASP A 181 0.36 -20.37 16.61
C ASP A 181 -0.66 -21.48 16.89
N PRO A 182 -0.65 -22.61 16.14
CA PRO A 182 -1.69 -23.61 16.31
C PRO A 182 -1.58 -24.03 17.76
N LEU A 183 -2.62 -23.67 18.55
CA LEU A 183 -2.69 -23.86 19.99
C LEU A 183 -1.94 -25.15 20.33
N PRO A 184 -0.92 -25.12 21.22
CA PRO A 184 -0.09 -26.29 21.46
C PRO A 184 -1.05 -27.43 21.69
N ALA A 185 -0.99 -28.45 20.82
CA ALA A 185 -1.91 -29.58 20.88
C ALA A 185 -1.86 -30.06 22.33
N TYR A 186 -2.93 -29.79 23.09
CA TYR A 186 -2.99 -30.17 24.50
C TYR A 186 -2.73 -31.66 24.50
N SER A 187 -1.57 -32.03 25.01
CA SER A 187 -1.10 -33.41 25.03
C SER A 187 -2.20 -34.23 25.68
N THR A 188 -2.84 -35.09 24.89
CA THR A 188 -3.75 -36.08 25.43
C THR A 188 -2.98 -36.87 26.48
N CYS A 189 -3.39 -36.67 27.73
CA CYS A 189 -2.86 -37.35 28.91
C CYS A 189 -2.78 -38.85 28.61
N PRO A 190 -1.63 -39.53 28.80
CA PRO A 190 -1.62 -40.98 28.64
C PRO A 190 -2.60 -41.55 29.66
N THR A 191 -3.69 -42.15 29.17
CA THR A 191 -4.59 -42.97 29.98
C THR A 191 -3.74 -44.05 30.63
N ARG A 192 -3.46 -43.86 31.92
CA ARG A 192 -2.77 -44.80 32.77
C ARG A 192 -3.51 -46.13 32.68
N SER A 193 -2.96 -47.08 31.94
CA SER A 193 -3.46 -48.45 31.88
C SER A 193 -3.43 -49.00 33.31
N ILE A 194 -4.63 -49.13 33.90
CA ILE A 194 -4.84 -49.82 35.16
C ILE A 194 -4.50 -51.29 34.88
N TRP A 195 -3.34 -51.74 35.35
CA TRP A 195 -3.07 -53.16 35.48
C TRP A 195 -4.11 -53.76 36.40
N ALA A 196 -4.95 -54.63 35.83
CA ALA A 196 -5.84 -55.50 36.58
C ALA A 196 -4.99 -56.42 37.46
N PHE A 197 -4.99 -56.16 38.77
CA PHE A 197 -4.49 -57.07 39.79
C PHE A 197 -5.46 -58.26 39.85
N ARG A 198 -5.19 -59.31 39.06
CA ARG A 198 -6.01 -60.53 39.05
C ARG A 198 -5.55 -61.41 40.21
N SER A 199 -6.41 -61.49 41.21
CA SER A 199 -6.35 -62.35 42.38
C SER A 199 -6.10 -63.82 41.98
N GLY A 200 -5.03 -64.41 42.49
CA GLY A 200 -4.78 -65.85 42.51
C GLY A 200 -4.85 -66.35 43.94
N PHE A 201 -6.06 -66.64 44.40
CA PHE A 201 -6.37 -67.34 45.64
C PHE A 201 -6.77 -68.76 45.25
N GLU A 202 -5.95 -69.77 45.57
CA GLU A 202 -6.40 -71.16 45.66
C GLU A 202 -5.54 -71.91 46.70
N ILE A 203 -6.25 -72.52 47.65
CA ILE A 203 -5.78 -73.33 48.78
C ILE A 203 -6.18 -74.79 48.46
N LEU A 204 -5.43 -75.74 49.05
CA LEU A 204 -5.69 -77.19 49.21
C LEU A 204 -4.99 -78.06 48.12
N SER A 205 -4.32 -79.17 48.46
CA SER A 205 -4.33 -79.99 49.67
C SER A 205 -3.01 -80.74 49.88
#